data_AF-C7P661-F1
#
_entry.id   AF-C7P661-F1
#
_cell.length_a   1.000
_cell.length_b   1.000
_cell.length_c   1.000
_cell.angle_alpha   90.00
_cell.angle_beta   90.00
_cell.angle_gamma   90.00
#
_symmetry.space_group_name_H-M   'P 1'
#
loop_
_entity.id
_entity.type
_entity.pdbx_description
1 polymer ?
#
loop_
_entity_poly.entity_id
_entity_poly.type
_entity_poly.pdbx_seq_one_letter_code
_entity_poly.pdbx_strand_id
1 'polypeptide(L)' 'MLRDVAFEFFMIIALSIFIGYIIAENTNNKLWIVIFLLFGIFCAFGRLFKMIEDYEKGDSIGKKGKK' A
#
# COMPACT_ATOMS: atom_id res chain seq x y z
N MET A 1 13.29 -7.85 5.81
CA MET A 1 12.54 -6.59 5.97
C MET A 1 12.23 -5.93 4.64
N LEU A 2 13.18 -5.35 3.89
CA LEU A 2 12.87 -4.69 2.60
C LEU A 2 12.17 -5.59 1.56
N ARG A 3 12.55 -6.87 1.49
CA ARG A 3 11.91 -7.86 0.60
C ARG A 3 10.46 -8.15 0.99
N ASP A 4 10.18 -8.19 2.29
CA ASP A 4 8.83 -8.41 2.84
C ASP A 4 7.92 -7.25 2.49
N VAL A 5 8.43 -6.03 2.72
CA VAL A 5 7.75 -4.79 2.38
C VAL A 5 7.46 -4.75 0.88
N ALA A 6 8.47 -4.94 0.03
CA ALA A 6 8.29 -4.95 -1.42
C ALA A 6 7.26 -6.00 -1.89
N PHE A 7 7.21 -7.16 -1.24
CA PHE A 7 6.22 -8.19 -1.52
C PHE A 7 4.81 -7.75 -1.10
N GLU A 8 4.64 -7.14 0.07
CA GLU A 8 3.33 -6.59 0.49
C GLU A 8 2.84 -5.50 -0.47
N PHE A 9 3.73 -4.60 -0.92
CA PHE A 9 3.40 -3.61 -1.94
C PHE A 9 2.92 -4.26 -3.23
N PHE A 10 3.66 -5.27 -3.71
CA PHE A 10 3.28 -6.00 -4.92
C PHE A 10 1.93 -6.69 -4.76
N MET A 11 1.67 -7.34 -3.61
CA MET A 11 0.41 -8.03 -3.34
C MET A 11 -0.79 -7.07 -3.31
N ILE A 12 -0.64 -5.88 -2.73
CA ILE A 12 -1.71 -4.86 -2.73
C ILE A 12 -2.05 -4.43 -4.16
N ILE A 13 -1.03 -4.17 -4.99
CA ILE A 13 -1.23 -3.78 -6.39
C ILE A 13 -1.86 -4.91 -7.20
N ALA A 14 -1.35 -6.13 -7.07
CA ALA A 14 -1.86 -7.30 -7.78
C ALA A 14 -3.33 -7.59 -7.45
N LEU A 15 -3.69 -7.56 -6.16
CA LEU A 15 -5.09 -7.73 -5.73
C LEU A 15 -5.99 -6.61 -6.23
N SER A 16 -5.52 -5.37 -6.20
CA SER A 16 -6.31 -4.23 -6.70
C SER A 16 -6.60 -4.36 -8.19
N ILE A 17 -5.60 -4.74 -9.00
CA ILE A 17 -5.76 -4.98 -10.43
C ILE A 17 -6.71 -6.15 -10.67
N PHE A 18 -6.58 -7.24 -9.91
CA PHE A 18 -7.43 -8.42 -10.03
C PHE A 18 -8.91 -8.09 -9.78
N ILE A 19 -9.21 -7.35 -8.71
CA ILE A 19 -10.57 -6.88 -8.41
C ILE A 19 -11.07 -5.92 -9.50
N GLY A 20 -10.22 -4.99 -9.94
CA GLY A 20 -10.54 -4.06 -11.02
C GLY A 20 -10.88 -4.76 -12.33
N TYR A 21 -10.19 -5.87 -12.63
CA TYR A 21 -10.45 -6.71 -13.80
C TYR A 21 -11.82 -7.39 -13.72
N ILE A 22 -12.16 -8.01 -12.58
CA ILE A 22 -13.47 -8.66 -12.37
C ILE A 22 -14.61 -7.63 -12.56
N ILE A 23 -14.45 -6.44 -11.99
CA ILE A 23 -15.46 -5.38 -12.10
C ILE A 23 -15.55 -4.85 -13.53
N ALA A 24 -14.42 -4.68 -14.21
CA ALA A 24 -14.39 -4.24 -15.60
C ALA A 24 -15.09 -5.23 -16.54
N GLU A 25 -14.92 -6.54 -16.31
CA GLU A 25 -15.61 -7.58 -17.07
C GLU A 25 -17.12 -7.54 -16.78
N ASN A 26 -17.52 -7.43 -15.52
CA ASN A 26 -18.93 -7.37 -15.12
C ASN A 26 -19.66 -6.11 -15.62
N THR A 27 -18.95 -5.00 -15.78
CA THR A 27 -19.51 -3.71 -16.22
C THR A 27 -19.24 -3.40 -17.69
N ASN A 28 -18.54 -4.28 -18.41
CA ASN A 28 -18.00 -4.04 -19.76
C ASN A 28 -17.23 -2.71 -19.91
N ASN A 29 -16.65 -2.21 -18.81
CA ASN A 29 -15.96 -0.93 -18.80
C ASN A 29 -14.53 -1.10 -18.26
N LYS A 30 -13.57 -1.07 -19.18
CA LYS A 30 -12.13 -1.23 -18.89
C LYS A 30 -11.56 -0.12 -18.01
N LEU A 31 -12.25 1.01 -17.88
CA LEU A 31 -11.85 2.15 -17.06
C LEU A 31 -11.78 1.79 -15.56
N TRP A 32 -12.56 0.78 -15.13
CA TRP A 32 -12.49 0.26 -13.77
C TRP A 32 -11.12 -0.30 -13.38
N ILE A 33 -10.40 -0.94 -14.32
CA ILE A 33 -9.04 -1.44 -14.05
C ILE A 33 -8.11 -0.28 -13.67
N VAL A 34 -8.22 0.84 -14.39
CA VAL A 34 -7.40 2.03 -14.16
C VAL A 34 -7.76 2.70 -12.83
N ILE A 35 -9.05 2.79 -12.50
CA ILE A 35 -9.53 3.34 -11.23
C ILE A 35 -8.97 2.51 -10.05
N PHE A 36 -9.10 1.19 -10.12
CA PHE A 36 -8.61 0.30 -9.06
C PHE A 36 -7.08 0.25 -8.98
N LEU A 37 -6.38 0.40 -10.11
CA LEU A 37 -4.92 0.55 -10.11
C LEU A 37 -4.49 1.82 -9.34
N LEU A 38 -5.10 2.96 -9.65
CA LEU A 38 -4.82 4.23 -8.95
C LEU A 38 -5.14 4.13 -7.46
N PHE A 39 -6.25 3.47 -7.13
CA PHE A 39 -6.62 3.21 -5.74
C PHE A 39 -5.61 2.31 -5.02
N GLY A 40 -5.15 1.24 -5.66
CA GLY A 40 -4.12 0.35 -5.14
C GLY A 40 -2.80 1.07 -4.87
N ILE A 41 -2.38 1.94 -5.80
CA ILE A 41 -1.19 2.79 -5.64
C ILE A 41 -1.35 3.73 -4.45
N PHE A 42 -2.50 4.40 -4.32
CA PHE A 42 -2.78 5.29 -3.19
C PHE A 42 -2.76 4.53 -1.85
N CYS A 43 -3.33 3.33 -1.81
CA CYS A 43 -3.34 2.47 -0.63
C CYS A 43 -1.91 2.03 -0.23
N ALA A 44 -1.08 1.71 -1.21
CA ALA A 44 0.35 1.45 -1.03
C ALA A 44 1.07 2.66 -0.40
N PHE A 45 0.82 3.89 -0.88
CA PHE A 45 1.39 5.09 -0.26
C PHE A 45 0.98 5.25 1.22
N GLY A 46 -0.26 4.95 1.59
CA GLY A 46 -0.70 4.98 2.99
C GLY A 46 0.14 4.09 3.92
N ARG A 47 0.62 2.95 3.42
CA ARG A 47 1.57 2.12 4.18
C ARG A 47 2.98 2.71 4.27
N LEU A 48 3.47 3.38 3.22
CA LEU A 48 4.74 4.11 3.30
C LEU A 48 4.70 5.17 4.40
N PHE A 49 3.61 5.94 4.49
CA PHE A 49 3.43 6.94 5.54
C PHE A 49 3.42 6.33 6.93
N LYS A 50 2.72 5.21 7.14
CA LYS A 50 2.73 4.50 8.43
C LYS A 50 4.13 4.02 8.81
N MET A 51 4.89 3.53 7.84
CA MET A 51 6.27 3.13 8.07
C MET A 51 7.14 4.31 8.50
N ILE A 52 7.01 5.46 7.82
CA ILE A 52 7.72 6.70 8.17
C ILE A 52 7.35 7.16 9.60
N GLU A 53 6.07 7.13 9.98
CA GLU A 53 5.62 7.49 11.33
C GLU A 53 6.19 6.55 12.40
N ASP A 54 6.23 5.24 12.14
CA ASP A 54 6.84 4.25 13.05
C ASP A 54 8.36 4.47 13.19
N TYR A 55 9.05 4.88 12.11
CA TYR A 55 10.46 5.27 12.18
C TYR A 55 10.67 6.53 13.05
N GLU A 56 9.79 7.52 12.94
CA GLU A 56 9.86 8.77 13.72
C GLU A 56 9.51 8.57 15.21
N LYS A 57 8.53 7.71 15.50
CA LYS A 57 8.21 7.26 16.88
C LYS A 57 9.29 6.37 17.48
N GLY A 58 9.97 5.55 16.67
CA GLY A 58 11.07 4.69 17.12
C GLY A 58 12.25 5.47 17.72
N ASP A 59 12.60 6.62 17.14
CA ASP A 59 13.65 7.52 17.69
C ASP A 59 13.23 8.16 19.03
N SER A 60 11.92 8.39 19.21
CA SER A 60 11.35 9.01 20.42
C SER A 60 11.38 8.09 21.64
N ILE A 61 11.37 6.76 21.46
CA ILE A 61 11.51 5.78 22.55
C ILE A 61 12.99 5.61 22.95
N GLY A 62 13.92 5.67 22.00
CA GLY A 62 15.36 5.62 22.27
C GLY A 62 15.89 6.79 23.12
N LYS A 63 15.23 7.96 23.07
CA LYS A 63 15.59 9.13 23.88
C LYS A 63 14.99 9.15 25.29
N LYS A 64 13.98 8.34 25.59
CA LYS A 64 13.40 8.26 26.96
C LYS A 64 14.09 7.25 27.88
N GLY A 65 14.99 6.42 27.37
CA GLY A 65 15.82 5.50 28.16
C GLY A 65 17.16 6.08 28.65
N LYS A 66 17.44 7.35 28.37
CA LYS A 66 18.61 8.09 28.88
C LYS A 66 18.19 9.46 29.40
N LYS A 67 17.42 9.49 30.48
CA LYS A 67 17.44 10.60 31.44
C LYS A 67 16.97 10.10 32.79
#